data_AF-W4GLU9-F1
#
_entry.id   AF-W4GLU9-F1
#
_cell.length_a   1.000
_cell.length_b   1.000
_cell.length_c   1.000
_cell.angle_alpha   90.00
_cell.angle_beta   90.00
_cell.angle_gamma   90.00
#
_symmetry.space_group_name_H-M   'P 1'
#
loop_
_entity.id
_entity.type
_entity.pdbx_description
1 polymer ?
#
loop_
_entity_poly.entity_id
_entity_poly.type
_entity_poly.pdbx_seq_one_letter_code
_entity_poly.pdbx_strand_id
1 'polypeptide(L)'
;MFQHSTNITLSKRLLNAFVRGNDSGLRLAVDGPHATIVHTLVTMCTRVHDALDCLSSPLDVADASQAICTFVTSLDMHKSDADALLQMYVECRRLFYKLDAVLACLVRRVLWLSVLVNCHTRRSFVKGCLAYCHITIPSLVDAIEKLKLMTLCAKIALASQCLPQMDEFVKASIVLMAELPSSDSESPAAYEQDAMHAMTDLLSLLVVVPSPSDPLYFVHGFRSAISKFPWQSALGNRARMLVHVVTFLAAWVPDQDLPYAIGYVPANDVIFGGCANLPLSLSDMLASVVQEILAHVHDLLQTHDDHIVNLHSEILLDLINALAASVELNAHACGHLVKLMMGLVAHHAVLHDDIKKYWRNTKTFLVRGADHPPAALGPRHVAPWQQLGHALHSVQML
;
A
#
# COMPACT_ATOMS: atom_id res chain seq x y z
N MET A 1 -19.21 44.31 0.14
CA MET A 1 -19.50 43.04 -0.56
C MET A 1 -18.98 43.00 -1.99
N PHE A 2 -19.35 43.93 -2.89
CA PHE A 2 -18.91 43.89 -4.31
C PHE A 2 -17.39 43.90 -4.54
N GLN A 3 -16.63 44.73 -3.80
CA GLN A 3 -15.16 44.78 -3.92
C GLN A 3 -14.48 43.51 -3.39
N HIS A 4 -15.07 42.82 -2.43
CA HIS A 4 -14.50 41.59 -1.85
C HIS A 4 -14.71 40.40 -2.81
N SER A 5 -15.92 40.26 -3.36
CA SER A 5 -16.25 39.23 -4.37
C SER A 5 -15.45 39.41 -5.67
N THR A 6 -15.23 40.65 -6.13
CA THR A 6 -14.39 40.93 -7.30
C THR A 6 -12.92 40.61 -7.05
N ASN A 7 -12.39 40.88 -5.84
CA ASN A 7 -11.02 40.55 -5.48
C ASN A 7 -10.76 39.04 -5.40
N ILE A 8 -11.73 38.27 -4.89
CA ILE A 8 -11.67 36.79 -4.86
C ILE A 8 -11.71 36.24 -6.28
N THR A 9 -12.64 36.72 -7.12
CA THR A 9 -12.75 36.29 -8.52
C THR A 9 -11.49 36.60 -9.32
N LEU A 10 -10.90 37.77 -9.10
CA LEU A 10 -9.64 38.17 -9.72
C LEU A 10 -8.47 37.31 -9.20
N SER A 11 -8.42 37.01 -7.90
CA SER A 11 -7.42 36.10 -7.33
C SER A 11 -7.53 34.69 -7.92
N LYS A 12 -8.75 34.13 -8.02
CA LYS A 12 -9.00 32.84 -8.69
C LYS A 12 -8.57 32.87 -10.15
N ARG A 13 -8.89 33.93 -10.91
CA ARG A 13 -8.51 34.06 -12.33
C ARG A 13 -7.00 34.20 -12.52
N LEU A 14 -6.34 35.03 -11.72
CA LEU A 14 -4.88 35.20 -11.77
C LEU A 14 -4.18 33.91 -11.38
N LEU A 15 -4.65 33.24 -10.34
CA LEU A 15 -4.07 31.97 -9.91
C LEU A 15 -4.28 30.89 -10.98
N ASN A 16 -5.47 30.81 -11.59
CA ASN A 16 -5.71 29.91 -12.71
C ASN A 16 -4.89 30.27 -13.95
N ALA A 17 -4.67 31.55 -14.26
CA ALA A 17 -3.82 31.96 -15.38
C ALA A 17 -2.34 31.62 -15.13
N PHE A 18 -1.90 31.79 -13.90
CA PHE A 18 -0.54 31.45 -13.46
C PHE A 18 -0.32 29.94 -13.41
N VAL A 19 -1.34 29.18 -12.99
CA VAL A 19 -1.33 27.72 -12.84
C VAL A 19 -1.57 26.98 -14.17
N ARG A 20 -2.41 27.52 -15.08
CA ARG A 20 -2.69 26.95 -16.41
C ARG A 20 -1.72 27.41 -17.50
N GLY A 21 -0.79 28.30 -17.19
CA GLY A 21 0.36 28.54 -18.06
C GLY A 21 1.08 27.21 -18.23
N ASN A 22 1.02 26.64 -19.44
CA ASN A 22 1.32 25.25 -19.76
C ASN A 22 2.80 24.81 -19.57
N ASP A 23 3.61 25.58 -18.85
CA ASP A 23 4.95 25.20 -18.47
C ASP A 23 4.88 24.33 -17.22
N SER A 24 4.88 23.02 -17.45
CA SER A 24 5.17 21.95 -16.49
C SER A 24 6.52 22.08 -15.77
N GLY A 25 7.23 23.20 -15.92
CA GLY A 25 8.54 23.51 -15.37
C GLY A 25 8.60 24.75 -14.47
N LEU A 26 7.48 25.37 -14.11
CA LEU A 26 7.53 26.52 -13.19
C LEU A 26 8.04 26.08 -11.81
N ARG A 27 9.22 26.58 -11.45
CA ARG A 27 9.94 26.27 -10.20
C ARG A 27 10.20 27.55 -9.43
N LEU A 28 9.49 27.72 -8.34
CA LEU A 28 9.57 28.90 -7.49
C LEU A 28 10.43 28.58 -6.26
N ALA A 29 11.57 29.27 -6.14
CA ALA A 29 12.37 29.24 -4.93
C ALA A 29 11.68 30.11 -3.87
N VAL A 30 11.63 29.63 -2.64
CA VAL A 30 11.06 30.39 -1.51
C VAL A 30 11.89 31.65 -1.23
N ASP A 31 13.20 31.59 -1.46
CA ASP A 31 14.14 32.68 -1.25
C ASP A 31 14.71 33.24 -2.56
N GLY A 32 15.38 34.40 -2.43
CA GLY A 32 16.02 35.08 -3.55
C GLY A 32 15.01 35.79 -4.47
N PRO A 33 15.21 35.79 -5.80
CA PRO A 33 14.45 36.64 -6.72
C PRO A 33 12.97 36.25 -6.83
N HIS A 34 12.60 35.01 -6.48
CA HIS A 34 11.22 34.52 -6.56
C HIS A 34 10.42 34.77 -5.28
N ALA A 35 11.06 35.16 -4.17
CA ALA A 35 10.42 35.29 -2.85
C ALA A 35 9.20 36.22 -2.87
N THR A 36 9.28 37.37 -3.56
CA THR A 36 8.16 38.30 -3.68
C THR A 36 6.97 37.71 -4.45
N ILE A 37 7.25 36.92 -5.48
CA ILE A 37 6.23 36.22 -6.28
C ILE A 37 5.54 35.18 -5.39
N VAL A 38 6.33 34.38 -4.68
CA VAL A 38 5.83 33.35 -3.76
C VAL A 38 4.94 33.98 -2.68
N HIS A 39 5.39 35.04 -2.00
CA HIS A 39 4.57 35.73 -1.00
C HIS A 39 3.25 36.28 -1.57
N THR A 40 3.30 36.81 -2.80
CA THR A 40 2.10 37.31 -3.50
C THR A 40 1.11 36.18 -3.78
N LEU A 41 1.61 35.04 -4.26
CA LEU A 41 0.79 33.85 -4.54
C LEU A 41 0.21 33.26 -3.26
N VAL A 42 0.99 33.17 -2.18
CA VAL A 42 0.49 32.76 -0.85
C VAL A 42 -0.67 33.66 -0.44
N THR A 43 -0.52 34.98 -0.56
CA THR A 43 -1.59 35.93 -0.22
C THR A 43 -2.85 35.69 -1.07
N MET A 44 -2.70 35.39 -2.36
CA MET A 44 -3.82 35.05 -3.24
C MET A 44 -4.48 33.73 -2.85
N CYS A 45 -3.69 32.68 -2.60
CA CYS A 45 -4.16 31.38 -2.11
C CYS A 45 -4.94 31.52 -0.80
N THR A 46 -4.43 32.31 0.16
CA THR A 46 -5.09 32.55 1.44
C THR A 46 -6.45 33.22 1.24
N ARG A 47 -6.54 34.22 0.36
CA ARG A 47 -7.85 34.83 0.02
C ARG A 47 -8.82 33.84 -0.60
N VAL A 48 -8.35 32.95 -1.47
CA VAL A 48 -9.18 31.91 -2.09
C VAL A 48 -9.67 30.90 -1.04
N HIS A 49 -8.79 30.49 -0.14
CA HIS A 49 -9.11 29.60 0.98
C HIS A 49 -10.10 30.22 1.97
N ASP A 50 -9.87 31.47 2.38
CA ASP A 50 -10.69 32.17 3.38
C ASP A 50 -12.09 32.50 2.85
N ALA A 51 -12.24 32.58 1.52
CA ALA A 51 -13.54 32.70 0.86
C ALA A 51 -14.40 31.42 0.94
N LEU A 52 -13.82 30.27 1.32
CA LEU A 52 -14.56 29.03 1.49
C LEU A 52 -15.22 28.96 2.87
N ASP A 53 -16.51 28.64 2.84
CA ASP A 53 -17.39 28.50 3.99
C ASP A 53 -18.22 27.19 3.91
N CYS A 54 -19.09 26.96 4.89
CA CYS A 54 -19.93 25.76 4.95
C CYS A 54 -21.01 25.67 3.85
N LEU A 55 -21.22 26.74 3.08
CA LEU A 55 -22.18 26.80 1.98
C LEU A 55 -21.50 26.63 0.62
N SER A 56 -20.16 26.53 0.60
CA SER A 56 -19.38 26.37 -0.61
C SER A 56 -19.65 25.00 -1.25
N SER A 57 -19.84 24.99 -2.57
CA SER A 57 -20.13 23.74 -3.28
C SER A 57 -18.92 22.80 -3.26
N PRO A 58 -19.11 21.46 -3.34
CA PRO A 58 -18.00 20.52 -3.46
C PRO A 58 -17.07 20.83 -4.65
N LEU A 59 -17.64 21.35 -5.75
CA LEU A 59 -16.88 21.76 -6.93
C LEU A 59 -16.01 22.99 -6.63
N ASP A 60 -16.52 24.01 -5.93
CA ASP A 60 -15.74 25.19 -5.54
C ASP A 60 -14.57 24.84 -4.61
N VAL A 61 -14.81 23.92 -3.68
CA VAL A 61 -13.79 23.40 -2.77
C VAL A 61 -12.73 22.62 -3.55
N ALA A 62 -13.14 21.78 -4.50
CA ALA A 62 -12.23 21.02 -5.36
C ALA A 62 -11.38 21.94 -6.26
N ASP A 63 -11.99 22.94 -6.89
CA ASP A 63 -11.31 23.92 -7.74
C ASP A 63 -10.28 24.72 -6.95
N ALA A 64 -10.66 25.24 -5.77
CA ALA A 64 -9.75 25.96 -4.89
C ALA A 64 -8.59 25.07 -4.42
N SER A 65 -8.90 23.83 -4.03
CA SER A 65 -7.90 22.85 -3.60
C SER A 65 -6.90 22.56 -4.71
N GLN A 66 -7.38 22.31 -5.94
CA GLN A 66 -6.52 22.02 -7.09
C GLN A 66 -5.58 23.19 -7.41
N ALA A 67 -6.11 24.42 -7.35
CA ALA A 67 -5.36 25.62 -7.64
C ALA A 67 -4.24 25.84 -6.59
N ILE A 68 -4.56 25.66 -5.30
CA ILE A 68 -3.58 25.75 -4.20
C ILE A 68 -2.57 24.60 -4.26
N CYS A 69 -3.00 23.36 -4.53
CA CYS A 69 -2.12 22.21 -4.71
C CYS A 69 -1.10 22.44 -5.83
N THR A 70 -1.53 23.09 -6.92
CA THR A 70 -0.61 23.40 -8.03
C THR A 70 0.42 24.44 -7.63
N PHE A 71 0.01 25.48 -6.89
CA PHE A 71 0.95 26.42 -6.28
C PHE A 71 1.96 25.70 -5.37
N VAL A 72 1.49 24.87 -4.44
CA VAL A 72 2.34 24.10 -3.52
C VAL A 72 3.33 23.19 -4.27
N THR A 73 2.91 22.62 -5.39
CA THR A 73 3.75 21.76 -6.23
C THR A 73 4.79 22.55 -7.04
N SER A 74 4.50 23.81 -7.37
CA SER A 74 5.45 24.71 -8.06
C SER A 74 6.58 25.22 -7.16
N LEU A 75 6.45 25.08 -5.84
CA LEU A 75 7.53 25.38 -4.90
C LEU A 75 8.65 24.34 -5.05
N ASP A 76 9.86 24.84 -5.35
CA ASP A 76 11.03 24.01 -5.61
C ASP A 76 12.16 24.32 -4.63
N MET A 77 12.93 23.28 -4.31
CA MET A 77 14.12 23.40 -3.51
C MET A 77 15.24 23.95 -4.41
N HIS A 78 15.56 25.23 -4.27
CA HIS A 78 16.83 25.72 -4.82
C HIS A 78 18.00 25.05 -4.07
N LYS A 79 19.15 24.87 -4.73
CA LYS A 79 20.25 23.95 -4.36
C LYS A 79 20.73 23.93 -2.88
N SER A 80 20.31 24.84 -2.01
CA SER A 80 20.76 24.86 -0.62
C SER A 80 19.73 25.26 0.45
N ASP A 81 18.44 25.42 0.15
CA ASP A 81 17.47 25.90 1.15
C ASP A 81 16.26 24.97 1.39
N ALA A 82 16.58 23.76 1.82
CA ALA A 82 15.56 22.80 2.24
C ALA A 82 14.84 23.25 3.52
N ASP A 83 15.49 24.02 4.39
CA ASP A 83 14.95 24.51 5.65
C ASP A 83 13.88 25.59 5.43
N ALA A 84 14.14 26.59 4.59
CA ALA A 84 13.14 27.59 4.23
C ALA A 84 11.95 26.97 3.50
N LEU A 85 12.18 25.99 2.62
CA LEU A 85 11.08 25.28 1.95
C LEU A 85 10.23 24.47 2.93
N LEU A 86 10.85 23.77 3.89
CA LEU A 86 10.11 23.07 4.94
C LEU A 86 9.31 24.05 5.81
N GLN A 87 9.90 25.20 6.17
CA GLN A 87 9.22 26.23 6.94
C GLN A 87 8.03 26.83 6.16
N MET A 88 8.16 26.98 4.84
CA MET A 88 7.05 27.38 3.99
C MET A 88 5.94 26.34 3.98
N TYR A 89 6.25 25.03 3.97
CA TYR A 89 5.22 23.99 4.09
C TYR A 89 4.54 23.99 5.46
N VAL A 90 5.27 24.27 6.54
CA VAL A 90 4.69 24.49 7.88
C VAL A 90 3.69 25.65 7.86
N GLU A 91 4.05 26.76 7.21
CA GLU A 91 3.17 27.91 7.05
C GLU A 91 1.95 27.59 6.18
N CYS A 92 2.13 26.91 5.04
CA CYS A 92 1.04 26.49 4.17
C CYS A 92 0.05 25.57 4.90
N ARG A 93 0.54 24.67 5.76
CA ARG A 93 -0.32 23.82 6.59
C ARG A 93 -1.21 24.64 7.52
N ARG A 94 -0.65 25.68 8.13
CA ARG A 94 -1.38 26.61 9.02
C ARG A 94 -2.44 27.38 8.24
N LEU A 95 -2.09 27.89 7.06
CA LEU A 95 -2.98 28.71 6.23
C LEU A 95 -4.11 27.91 5.60
N PHE A 96 -3.85 26.69 5.13
CA PHE A 96 -4.78 25.89 4.32
C PHE A 96 -5.40 24.71 5.06
N TYR A 97 -5.57 24.84 6.38
CA TYR A 97 -5.97 23.77 7.28
C TYR A 97 -7.37 23.17 6.97
N LYS A 98 -8.25 23.90 6.26
CA LYS A 98 -9.60 23.44 5.91
C LYS A 98 -9.63 22.45 4.74
N LEU A 99 -8.53 22.36 3.98
CA LEU A 99 -8.50 21.65 2.69
C LEU A 99 -7.66 20.39 2.78
N ASP A 100 -8.33 19.25 2.98
CA ASP A 100 -7.70 17.93 3.06
C ASP A 100 -6.80 17.60 1.87
N ALA A 101 -7.25 17.91 0.65
CA ALA A 101 -6.45 17.68 -0.56
C ALA A 101 -5.12 18.46 -0.53
N VAL A 102 -5.12 19.68 0.03
CA VAL A 102 -3.91 20.50 0.19
C VAL A 102 -3.02 19.93 1.29
N LEU A 103 -3.59 19.48 2.42
CA LEU A 103 -2.84 18.82 3.49
C LEU A 103 -2.15 17.54 3.00
N ALA A 104 -2.86 16.69 2.25
CA ALA A 104 -2.29 15.49 1.64
C ALA A 104 -1.21 15.84 0.60
N CYS A 105 -1.41 16.89 -0.20
CA CYS A 105 -0.38 17.41 -1.11
C CYS A 105 0.88 17.85 -0.35
N LEU A 106 0.74 18.62 0.72
CA LEU A 106 1.85 19.08 1.55
C LEU A 106 2.63 17.91 2.16
N VAL A 107 1.95 16.88 2.67
CA VAL A 107 2.63 15.67 3.18
C VAL A 107 3.48 15.04 2.08
N ARG A 108 2.92 14.81 0.88
CA ARG A 108 3.69 14.24 -0.24
C ARG A 108 4.87 15.12 -0.65
N ARG A 109 4.72 16.45 -0.62
CA ARG A 109 5.82 17.39 -0.91
C ARG A 109 6.91 17.40 0.14
N VAL A 110 6.56 17.32 1.42
CA VAL A 110 7.53 17.22 2.52
C VAL A 110 8.27 15.89 2.47
N LEU A 111 7.58 14.80 2.15
CA LEU A 111 8.20 13.50 1.92
C LEU A 111 9.13 13.53 0.70
N TRP A 112 8.72 14.15 -0.40
CA TRP A 112 9.60 14.35 -1.56
C TRP A 112 10.84 15.16 -1.19
N LEU A 113 10.69 16.25 -0.44
CA LEU A 113 11.81 17.06 0.04
C LEU A 113 12.79 16.24 0.90
N SER A 114 12.29 15.33 1.73
CA SER A 114 13.14 14.44 2.53
C SER A 114 13.98 13.47 1.68
N VAL A 115 13.50 13.09 0.48
CA VAL A 115 14.23 12.24 -0.47
C VAL A 115 15.31 13.04 -1.23
N LEU A 116 15.10 14.34 -1.45
CA LEU A 116 16.06 15.21 -2.13
C LEU A 116 17.30 15.54 -1.29
N VAL A 117 17.19 15.45 0.04
CA VAL A 117 18.34 15.69 0.93
C VAL A 117 19.15 14.41 1.13
N ASN A 118 20.47 14.56 1.29
CA ASN A 118 21.31 13.44 1.69
C ASN A 118 21.01 13.05 3.15
N CYS A 119 20.32 11.93 3.35
CA CYS A 119 19.90 11.45 4.67
C CYS A 119 21.08 11.13 5.60
N HIS A 120 22.26 10.78 5.07
CA HIS A 120 23.45 10.50 5.88
C HIS A 120 23.99 11.75 6.58
N THR A 121 23.94 12.90 5.90
CA THR A 121 24.42 14.18 6.45
C THR A 121 23.31 14.98 7.12
N ARG A 122 22.06 14.82 6.68
CA ARG A 122 20.90 15.62 7.12
C ARG A 122 19.79 14.79 7.79
N ARG A 123 20.14 13.71 8.51
CA ARG A 123 19.15 12.85 9.18
C ARG A 123 18.20 13.62 10.11
N SER A 124 18.70 14.62 10.84
CA SER A 124 17.86 15.46 11.72
C SER A 124 16.79 16.24 10.95
N PHE A 125 17.09 16.66 9.72
CA PHE A 125 16.12 17.32 8.84
C PHE A 125 15.03 16.34 8.39
N VAL A 126 15.41 15.12 7.98
CA VAL A 126 14.44 14.06 7.64
C VAL A 126 13.53 13.75 8.82
N LYS A 127 14.07 13.69 10.05
CA LYS A 127 13.25 13.56 11.27
C LYS A 127 12.25 14.72 11.43
N GLY A 128 12.65 15.95 11.12
CA GLY A 128 11.76 17.10 11.09
C GLY A 128 10.62 16.95 10.05
N CYS A 129 10.94 16.48 8.85
CA CYS A 129 9.94 16.17 7.82
C CYS A 129 8.96 15.08 8.29
N LEU A 130 9.47 14.00 8.87
CA LEU A 130 8.65 12.91 9.40
C LEU A 130 7.77 13.38 10.57
N ALA A 131 8.30 14.22 11.47
CA ALA A 131 7.52 14.82 12.54
C ALA A 131 6.37 15.68 12.00
N TYR A 132 6.64 16.51 10.97
CA TYR A 132 5.61 17.25 10.25
C TYR A 132 4.53 16.31 9.69
N CYS A 133 4.90 15.20 9.05
CA CYS A 133 3.93 14.22 8.55
C CYS A 133 3.11 13.60 9.69
N HIS A 134 3.76 13.21 10.78
CA HIS A 134 3.14 12.59 11.96
C HIS A 134 2.08 13.47 12.61
N ILE A 135 2.28 14.79 12.62
CA ILE A 135 1.24 15.72 13.12
C ILE A 135 0.20 16.08 12.05
N THR A 136 0.48 15.92 10.75
CA THR A 136 -0.43 16.37 9.66
C THR A 136 -1.42 15.31 9.25
N ILE A 137 -0.96 14.07 9.09
CA ILE A 137 -1.78 12.96 8.61
C ILE A 137 -3.03 12.72 9.49
N PRO A 138 -2.95 12.76 10.84
CA PRO A 138 -4.14 12.57 11.67
C PRO A 138 -5.27 13.58 11.41
N SER A 139 -4.94 14.78 10.90
CA SER A 139 -5.90 15.84 10.59
C SER A 139 -6.71 15.60 9.30
N LEU A 140 -6.31 14.65 8.46
CA LEU A 140 -7.07 14.30 7.25
C LEU A 140 -8.40 13.63 7.63
N VAL A 141 -9.36 13.61 6.71
CA VAL A 141 -10.63 12.87 6.88
C VAL A 141 -10.53 11.48 6.23
N ASP A 142 -9.98 11.39 5.02
CA ASP A 142 -9.88 10.13 4.27
C ASP A 142 -8.89 9.15 4.93
N ALA A 143 -9.43 8.07 5.49
CA ALA A 143 -8.66 7.06 6.20
C ALA A 143 -7.77 6.19 5.27
N ILE A 144 -8.18 5.95 4.03
CA ILE A 144 -7.36 5.20 3.06
C ILE A 144 -6.16 6.06 2.65
N GLU A 145 -6.39 7.36 2.42
CA GLU A 145 -5.30 8.30 2.12
C GLU A 145 -4.33 8.41 3.30
N LYS A 146 -4.81 8.44 4.55
CA LYS A 146 -3.96 8.36 5.74
C LYS A 146 -3.07 7.12 5.71
N LEU A 147 -3.64 5.94 5.45
CA LEU A 147 -2.90 4.67 5.41
C LEU A 147 -1.80 4.69 4.33
N LYS A 148 -2.12 5.19 3.13
CA LYS A 148 -1.14 5.36 2.03
C LYS A 148 0.00 6.29 2.44
N LEU A 149 -0.31 7.43 3.03
CA LEU A 149 0.70 8.41 3.45
C LEU A 149 1.56 7.91 4.61
N MET A 150 0.99 7.19 5.58
CA MET A 150 1.75 6.60 6.70
C MET A 150 2.70 5.51 6.21
N THR A 151 2.26 4.68 5.27
CA THR A 151 3.12 3.67 4.63
C THR A 151 4.28 4.33 3.88
N LEU A 152 4.03 5.45 3.17
CA LEU A 152 5.10 6.22 2.51
C LEU A 152 6.08 6.84 3.52
N CYS A 153 5.59 7.34 4.66
CA CYS A 153 6.44 7.83 5.75
C CYS A 153 7.34 6.71 6.30
N ALA A 154 6.80 5.51 6.50
CA ALA A 154 7.56 4.36 6.98
C ALA A 154 8.67 3.95 5.98
N LYS A 155 8.37 3.95 4.67
CA LYS A 155 9.38 3.71 3.61
C LYS A 155 10.54 4.70 3.67
N ILE A 156 10.25 5.99 3.80
CA ILE A 156 11.28 7.05 3.88
C ILE A 156 12.05 6.97 5.19
N ALA A 157 11.37 6.69 6.30
CA ALA A 157 12.00 6.49 7.60
C ALA A 157 12.97 5.31 7.58
N LEU A 158 12.59 4.19 6.94
CA LEU A 158 13.46 3.03 6.73
C LEU A 158 14.67 3.39 5.87
N ALA A 159 14.46 4.00 4.70
CA ALA A 159 15.52 4.42 3.79
C ALA A 159 16.52 5.40 4.42
N SER A 160 16.07 6.18 5.40
CA SER A 160 16.88 7.19 6.10
C SER A 160 17.47 6.72 7.44
N GLN A 161 17.30 5.43 7.78
CA GLN A 161 17.75 4.82 9.05
C GLN A 161 17.13 5.49 10.29
N CYS A 162 15.89 5.96 10.17
CA CYS A 162 15.07 6.52 11.25
C CYS A 162 14.16 5.44 11.85
N LEU A 163 14.76 4.38 12.42
CA LEU A 163 14.04 3.18 12.85
C LEU A 163 12.91 3.43 13.86
N PRO A 164 13.06 4.30 14.89
CA PRO A 164 11.96 4.58 15.81
C PRO A 164 10.73 5.19 15.10
N GLN A 165 10.95 6.10 14.15
CA GLN A 165 9.87 6.69 13.37
C GLN A 165 9.23 5.67 12.42
N MET A 166 10.05 4.81 11.81
CA MET A 166 9.57 3.71 10.97
C MET A 166 8.64 2.79 11.77
N ASP A 167 9.07 2.33 12.94
CA ASP A 167 8.28 1.50 13.85
C ASP A 167 6.93 2.14 14.20
N GLU A 168 6.93 3.44 14.55
CA GLU A 168 5.73 4.19 14.86
C GLU A 168 4.76 4.24 13.66
N PHE A 169 5.25 4.57 12.47
CA PHE A 169 4.41 4.63 11.27
C PHE A 169 3.87 3.26 10.86
N VAL A 170 4.66 2.18 10.97
CA VAL A 170 4.18 0.82 10.68
C VAL A 170 3.10 0.40 11.68
N LYS A 171 3.33 0.59 12.98
CA LYS A 171 2.33 0.27 14.02
C LYS A 171 1.04 1.06 13.80
N ALA A 172 1.16 2.36 13.57
CA ALA A 172 0.00 3.21 13.38
C ALA A 172 -0.75 2.89 12.07
N SER A 173 -0.05 2.45 11.02
CA SER A 173 -0.67 1.94 9.79
C SER A 173 -1.47 0.66 10.03
N ILE A 174 -0.91 -0.30 10.79
CA ILE A 174 -1.59 -1.55 11.15
C ILE A 174 -2.83 -1.27 12.03
N VAL A 175 -2.73 -0.35 12.98
CA VAL A 175 -3.87 0.06 13.81
C VAL A 175 -4.95 0.70 12.95
N LEU A 176 -4.58 1.64 12.08
CA LEU A 176 -5.52 2.32 11.19
C LEU A 176 -6.24 1.33 10.26
N MET A 177 -5.53 0.31 9.74
CA MET A 177 -6.15 -0.76 8.94
C MET A 177 -7.29 -1.47 9.67
N ALA A 178 -7.12 -1.74 10.97
CA ALA A 178 -8.13 -2.40 11.79
C ALA A 178 -9.32 -1.49 12.14
N GLU A 179 -9.14 -0.18 12.03
CA GLU A 179 -10.12 0.86 12.35
C GLU A 179 -10.82 1.43 11.09
N LEU A 180 -10.44 0.97 9.89
CA LEU A 180 -11.11 1.41 8.66
C LEU A 180 -12.60 1.04 8.72
N PRO A 181 -13.49 2.01 8.42
CA PRO A 181 -14.93 1.76 8.44
C PRO A 181 -15.36 0.83 7.30
N SER A 182 -16.52 0.20 7.47
CA SER A 182 -17.24 -0.37 6.34
C SER A 182 -17.70 0.77 5.44
N SER A 183 -17.63 0.59 4.11
CA SER A 183 -18.06 1.63 3.19
C SER A 183 -19.57 1.90 3.30
N ASP A 184 -19.93 3.10 3.76
CA ASP A 184 -21.28 3.68 3.61
C ASP A 184 -21.50 4.31 2.22
N SER A 185 -20.48 4.25 1.33
CA SER A 185 -20.52 4.84 0.00
C SER A 185 -21.43 4.07 -0.97
N GLU A 186 -21.85 4.75 -2.06
CA GLU A 186 -22.60 4.14 -3.17
C GLU A 186 -21.84 2.98 -3.85
N SER A 187 -20.51 2.89 -3.67
CA SER A 187 -19.64 1.86 -4.26
C SER A 187 -18.78 1.13 -3.22
N PRO A 188 -19.36 0.24 -2.39
CA PRO A 188 -18.61 -0.50 -1.37
C PRO A 188 -17.48 -1.37 -1.93
N ALA A 189 -17.63 -1.89 -3.16
CA ALA A 189 -16.61 -2.68 -3.81
C ALA A 189 -15.35 -1.88 -4.17
N ALA A 190 -15.52 -0.64 -4.64
CA ALA A 190 -14.38 0.22 -4.98
C ALA A 190 -13.59 0.63 -3.73
N TYR A 191 -14.30 0.95 -2.63
CA TYR A 191 -13.68 1.28 -1.36
C TYR A 191 -12.87 0.11 -0.79
N GLU A 192 -13.44 -1.10 -0.78
CA GLU A 192 -12.76 -2.30 -0.29
C GLU A 192 -11.52 -2.64 -1.15
N GLN A 193 -11.62 -2.45 -2.47
CA GLN A 193 -10.50 -2.60 -3.38
C GLN A 193 -9.38 -1.58 -3.11
N ASP A 194 -9.73 -0.31 -2.91
CA ASP A 194 -8.75 0.74 -2.56
C ASP A 194 -8.07 0.48 -1.22
N ALA A 195 -8.83 -0.02 -0.24
CA ALA A 195 -8.29 -0.46 1.04
C ALA A 195 -7.31 -1.63 0.86
N MET A 196 -7.69 -2.66 0.10
CA MET A 196 -6.83 -3.81 -0.20
C MET A 196 -5.54 -3.38 -0.91
N HIS A 197 -5.59 -2.42 -1.84
CA HIS A 197 -4.40 -1.87 -2.49
C HIS A 197 -3.48 -1.15 -1.49
N ALA A 198 -4.03 -0.35 -0.57
CA ALA A 198 -3.25 0.30 0.47
C ALA A 198 -2.63 -0.71 1.46
N MET A 199 -3.37 -1.75 1.84
CA MET A 199 -2.88 -2.84 2.69
C MET A 199 -1.77 -3.64 2.01
N THR A 200 -1.90 -3.90 0.71
CA THR A 200 -0.88 -4.62 -0.08
C THR A 200 0.41 -3.81 -0.17
N ASP A 201 0.32 -2.47 -0.30
CA ASP A 201 1.49 -1.61 -0.27
C ASP A 201 2.23 -1.69 1.08
N LEU A 202 1.48 -1.70 2.19
CA LEU A 202 2.07 -1.91 3.52
C LEU A 202 2.70 -3.31 3.64
N LEU A 203 2.01 -4.36 3.18
CA LEU A 203 2.53 -5.72 3.20
C LEU A 203 3.85 -5.84 2.43
N SER A 204 3.98 -5.15 1.30
CA SER A 204 5.24 -5.07 0.56
C SER A 204 6.35 -4.41 1.39
N LEU A 205 6.04 -3.36 2.15
CA LEU A 205 7.04 -2.77 3.04
C LEU A 205 7.47 -3.76 4.14
N LEU A 206 6.54 -4.54 4.70
CA LEU A 206 6.84 -5.50 5.78
C LEU A 206 7.86 -6.57 5.38
N VAL A 207 8.09 -6.82 4.09
CA VAL A 207 9.10 -7.80 3.61
C VAL A 207 10.49 -7.46 4.15
N VAL A 208 10.81 -6.16 4.22
CA VAL A 208 12.16 -5.66 4.53
C VAL A 208 12.22 -4.85 5.82
N VAL A 209 11.09 -4.69 6.52
CA VAL A 209 11.06 -3.93 7.78
C VAL A 209 11.69 -4.77 8.89
N PRO A 210 12.71 -4.25 9.59
CA PRO A 210 13.26 -4.91 10.76
C PRO A 210 12.22 -4.91 11.88
N SER A 211 12.02 -6.06 12.51
CA SER A 211 11.09 -6.23 13.62
C SER A 211 11.80 -6.11 14.97
N PRO A 212 11.12 -5.60 16.01
CA PRO A 212 11.77 -5.23 17.26
C PRO A 212 12.22 -6.42 18.11
N SER A 213 11.42 -7.49 18.19
CA SER A 213 11.68 -8.63 19.09
C SER A 213 11.38 -9.99 18.48
N ASP A 214 10.33 -10.08 17.67
CA ASP A 214 9.90 -11.30 16.99
C ASP A 214 9.88 -11.03 15.47
N PRO A 215 10.41 -11.95 14.63
CA PRO A 215 10.51 -11.73 13.18
C PRO A 215 9.15 -11.52 12.51
N LEU A 216 8.06 -12.03 13.08
CA LEU A 216 6.71 -11.93 12.55
C LEU A 216 5.85 -10.93 13.34
N TYR A 217 6.44 -10.11 14.21
CA TYR A 217 5.72 -9.14 15.06
C TYR A 217 4.73 -8.29 14.27
N PHE A 218 5.20 -7.63 13.20
CA PHE A 218 4.34 -6.80 12.35
C PHE A 218 3.37 -7.64 11.52
N VAL A 219 3.75 -8.84 11.13
CA VAL A 219 2.91 -9.76 10.34
C VAL A 219 1.72 -10.25 11.16
N HIS A 220 1.93 -10.55 12.45
CA HIS A 220 0.85 -10.87 13.39
C HIS A 220 -0.12 -9.69 13.56
N GLY A 221 0.41 -8.47 13.73
CA GLY A 221 -0.41 -7.27 13.78
C GLY A 221 -1.23 -7.07 12.49
N PHE A 222 -0.59 -7.24 11.33
CA PHE A 222 -1.20 -7.12 10.02
C PHE A 222 -2.32 -8.15 9.81
N ARG A 223 -2.09 -9.42 10.17
CA ARG A 223 -3.14 -10.47 10.12
C ARG A 223 -4.31 -10.15 11.05
N SER A 224 -4.04 -9.68 12.27
CA SER A 224 -5.11 -9.26 13.17
C SER A 224 -5.91 -8.10 12.57
N ALA A 225 -5.25 -7.15 11.90
CA ALA A 225 -5.94 -6.05 11.22
C ALA A 225 -6.82 -6.53 10.06
N ILE A 226 -6.33 -7.47 9.22
CA ILE A 226 -7.16 -8.10 8.17
C ILE A 226 -8.43 -8.71 8.79
N SER A 227 -8.33 -9.44 9.90
CA SER A 227 -9.51 -10.07 10.52
C SER A 227 -10.54 -9.09 11.07
N LYS A 228 -10.12 -7.86 11.41
CA LYS A 228 -10.98 -6.81 12.01
C LYS A 228 -11.62 -5.92 10.96
N PHE A 229 -10.98 -5.79 9.79
CA PHE A 229 -11.54 -5.01 8.69
C PHE A 229 -12.90 -5.60 8.28
N PRO A 230 -13.94 -4.77 8.09
CA PRO A 230 -15.30 -5.24 7.80
C PRO A 230 -15.47 -5.63 6.32
N TRP A 231 -14.87 -6.76 5.95
CA TRP A 231 -14.94 -7.31 4.59
C TRP A 231 -16.37 -7.69 4.19
N GLN A 232 -16.72 -7.41 2.94
CA GLN A 232 -17.93 -7.96 2.33
C GLN A 232 -17.67 -9.37 1.82
N SER A 233 -18.33 -10.36 2.43
CA SER A 233 -18.17 -11.77 2.06
C SER A 233 -18.40 -12.04 0.57
N ALA A 234 -19.35 -11.34 -0.05
CA ALA A 234 -19.69 -11.51 -1.47
C ALA A 234 -18.58 -11.07 -2.45
N LEU A 235 -17.63 -10.24 -2.02
CA LEU A 235 -16.55 -9.75 -2.89
C LEU A 235 -15.30 -10.64 -2.86
N GLY A 236 -15.15 -11.47 -1.83
CA GLY A 236 -14.00 -12.38 -1.69
C GLY A 236 -12.64 -11.68 -1.47
N ASN A 237 -12.59 -10.36 -1.28
CA ASN A 237 -11.30 -9.64 -1.17
C ASN A 237 -10.54 -9.99 0.10
N ARG A 238 -11.22 -10.44 1.18
CA ARG A 238 -10.53 -10.99 2.36
C ARG A 238 -9.63 -12.16 1.98
N ALA A 239 -10.17 -13.11 1.20
CA ALA A 239 -9.42 -14.27 0.76
C ALA A 239 -8.30 -13.87 -0.21
N ARG A 240 -8.56 -12.92 -1.13
CA ARG A 240 -7.51 -12.35 -2.00
C ARG A 240 -6.39 -11.68 -1.22
N MET A 241 -6.70 -10.92 -0.16
CA MET A 241 -5.72 -10.31 0.74
C MET A 241 -4.89 -11.38 1.47
N LEU A 242 -5.52 -12.48 1.91
CA LEU A 242 -4.80 -13.62 2.49
C LEU A 242 -3.90 -14.32 1.46
N VAL A 243 -4.31 -14.42 0.19
CA VAL A 243 -3.42 -14.91 -0.90
C VAL A 243 -2.20 -14.00 -1.07
N HIS A 244 -2.33 -12.67 -0.93
CA HIS A 244 -1.17 -11.79 -0.89
C HIS A 244 -0.26 -12.07 0.31
N VAL A 245 -0.82 -12.44 1.48
CA VAL A 245 -0.02 -12.88 2.64
C VAL A 245 0.74 -14.18 2.34
N VAL A 246 0.16 -15.12 1.59
CA VAL A 246 0.88 -16.32 1.11
C VAL A 246 2.10 -15.93 0.28
N THR A 247 1.93 -15.01 -0.68
CA THR A 247 3.05 -14.51 -1.51
C THR A 247 4.11 -13.77 -0.68
N PHE A 248 3.70 -13.03 0.35
CA PHE A 248 4.62 -12.40 1.30
C PHE A 248 5.45 -13.44 2.06
N LEU A 249 4.81 -14.46 2.64
CA LEU A 249 5.50 -15.50 3.40
C LEU A 249 6.45 -16.31 2.52
N ALA A 250 6.04 -16.55 1.27
CA ALA A 250 6.86 -17.21 0.28
C ALA A 250 8.11 -16.43 -0.14
N ALA A 251 8.10 -15.09 -0.02
CA ALA A 251 9.28 -14.28 -0.29
C ALA A 251 10.39 -14.47 0.75
N TRP A 252 10.06 -15.01 1.93
CA TRP A 252 11.01 -15.29 3.00
C TRP A 252 11.43 -16.76 2.94
N VAL A 253 12.27 -17.09 1.97
CA VAL A 253 12.88 -18.42 1.88
C VAL A 253 14.10 -18.48 2.81
N PRO A 254 14.16 -19.45 3.74
CA PRO A 254 15.34 -19.62 4.60
C PRO A 254 16.63 -19.73 3.79
N ASP A 255 17.71 -19.14 4.31
CA ASP A 255 19.04 -19.15 3.70
C ASP A 255 19.13 -18.48 2.31
N GLN A 256 18.19 -17.59 1.98
CA GLN A 256 18.20 -16.82 0.74
C GLN A 256 17.94 -15.34 0.99
N ASP A 257 18.50 -14.49 0.12
CA ASP A 257 18.28 -13.05 0.18
C ASP A 257 16.82 -12.69 -0.12
N LEU A 258 16.32 -11.67 0.56
CA LEU A 258 15.00 -11.09 0.27
C LEU A 258 14.94 -10.50 -1.16
N PRO A 259 13.75 -10.42 -1.77
CA PRO A 259 13.59 -9.97 -3.16
C PRO A 259 14.01 -8.51 -3.41
N TYR A 260 14.13 -7.70 -2.36
CA TYR A 260 14.63 -6.32 -2.43
C TYR A 260 15.12 -5.85 -1.05
N ALA A 261 15.77 -4.69 -1.03
CA ALA A 261 16.18 -3.99 0.19
C ALA A 261 15.84 -2.50 0.10
N ILE A 262 15.65 -1.85 1.24
CA ILE A 262 15.41 -0.40 1.32
C ILE A 262 16.51 0.24 2.18
N GLY A 263 17.29 1.12 1.56
CA GLY A 263 18.39 1.80 2.22
C GLY A 263 19.50 0.83 2.64
N TYR A 264 20.13 1.13 3.79
CA TYR A 264 21.23 0.34 4.36
C TYR A 264 20.85 -0.22 5.73
N VAL A 265 19.61 -0.70 5.85
CA VAL A 265 19.08 -1.29 7.09
C VAL A 265 18.99 -2.80 6.90
N PRO A 266 19.59 -3.62 7.77
CA PRO A 266 19.42 -5.06 7.71
C PRO A 266 17.95 -5.41 8.00
N ALA A 267 17.37 -6.24 7.14
CA ALA A 267 16.01 -6.74 7.31
C ALA A 267 15.99 -8.00 8.19
N ASN A 268 14.81 -8.59 8.36
CA ASN A 268 14.60 -9.70 9.27
C ASN A 268 15.31 -11.00 8.86
N ASP A 269 15.54 -11.21 7.57
CA ASP A 269 16.40 -12.29 7.04
C ASP A 269 17.82 -12.21 7.60
N VAL A 270 18.38 -11.01 7.74
CA VAL A 270 19.71 -10.80 8.31
C VAL A 270 19.67 -10.80 9.84
N ILE A 271 18.70 -10.10 10.45
CA ILE A 271 18.59 -9.95 11.91
C ILE A 271 18.27 -11.29 12.58
N PHE A 272 17.38 -12.07 11.98
CA PHE A 272 16.87 -13.33 12.52
C PHE A 272 17.31 -14.56 11.71
N GLY A 273 18.17 -14.43 10.70
CA GLY A 273 18.59 -15.55 9.84
C GLY A 273 19.25 -16.72 10.58
N GLY A 274 19.90 -16.46 11.71
CA GLY A 274 20.46 -17.51 12.58
C GLY A 274 19.44 -18.17 13.53
N CYS A 275 18.18 -17.73 13.51
CA CYS A 275 17.15 -18.25 14.42
C CYS A 275 16.57 -19.57 13.89
N ALA A 276 16.85 -20.67 14.59
CA ALA A 276 16.35 -21.99 14.23
C ALA A 276 14.82 -22.10 14.18
N ASN A 277 14.10 -21.20 14.88
CA ASN A 277 12.64 -21.22 14.94
C ASN A 277 11.97 -20.47 13.78
N LEU A 278 12.69 -19.59 13.08
CA LEU A 278 12.13 -18.75 12.02
C LEU A 278 11.46 -19.57 10.89
N PRO A 279 12.09 -20.63 10.34
CA PRO A 279 11.46 -21.46 9.31
C PRO A 279 10.17 -22.15 9.81
N LEU A 280 10.15 -22.60 11.07
CA LEU A 280 8.97 -23.23 11.67
C LEU A 280 7.84 -22.22 11.82
N SER A 281 8.12 -21.02 12.35
CA SER A 281 7.12 -19.97 12.51
C SER A 281 6.54 -19.50 11.17
N LEU A 282 7.36 -19.41 10.12
CA LEU A 282 6.89 -19.10 8.76
C LEU A 282 5.98 -20.20 8.21
N SER A 283 6.38 -21.47 8.36
CA SER A 283 5.58 -22.63 7.95
C SER A 283 4.23 -22.68 8.67
N ASP A 284 4.22 -22.50 10.00
CA ASP A 284 3.01 -22.51 10.81
C ASP A 284 2.05 -21.38 10.44
N MET A 285 2.60 -20.17 10.21
CA MET A 285 1.80 -19.04 9.75
C MET A 285 1.21 -19.29 8.37
N LEU A 286 1.99 -19.85 7.45
CA LEU A 286 1.56 -20.18 6.10
C LEU A 286 0.47 -21.25 6.10
N ALA A 287 0.60 -22.28 6.93
CA ALA A 287 -0.44 -23.29 7.15
C ALA A 287 -1.74 -22.67 7.63
N SER A 288 -1.66 -21.81 8.65
CA SER A 288 -2.81 -21.11 9.21
C SER A 288 -3.51 -20.24 8.16
N VAL A 289 -2.74 -19.50 7.33
CA VAL A 289 -3.30 -18.63 6.29
C VAL A 289 -3.97 -19.46 5.19
N VAL A 290 -3.34 -20.55 4.73
CA VAL A 290 -3.93 -21.42 3.70
C VAL A 290 -5.22 -22.08 4.19
N GLN A 291 -5.24 -22.56 5.44
CA GLN A 291 -6.45 -23.12 6.05
C GLN A 291 -7.58 -22.08 6.12
N GLU A 292 -7.26 -20.83 6.50
CA GLU A 292 -8.24 -19.74 6.53
C GLU A 292 -8.80 -19.42 5.14
N ILE A 293 -7.95 -19.37 4.10
CA ILE A 293 -8.39 -19.16 2.71
C ILE A 293 -9.34 -20.28 2.29
N LEU A 294 -8.99 -21.54 2.56
CA LEU A 294 -9.81 -22.67 2.14
C LEU A 294 -11.13 -22.76 2.88
N ALA A 295 -11.17 -22.38 4.16
CA ALA A 295 -12.41 -22.23 4.90
C ALA A 295 -13.31 -21.16 4.28
N HIS A 296 -12.76 -19.98 3.94
CA HIS A 296 -13.51 -18.92 3.25
C HIS A 296 -14.06 -19.37 1.89
N VAL A 297 -13.20 -20.03 1.11
CA VAL A 297 -13.53 -20.56 -0.21
C VAL A 297 -14.62 -21.63 -0.11
N HIS A 298 -14.61 -22.47 0.93
CA HIS A 298 -15.67 -23.44 1.21
C HIS A 298 -16.99 -22.77 1.61
N ASP A 299 -16.96 -21.78 2.51
CA ASP A 299 -18.15 -21.06 2.97
C ASP A 299 -18.86 -20.32 1.83
N LEU A 300 -18.10 -19.79 0.85
CA LEU A 300 -18.66 -19.16 -0.35
C LEU A 300 -19.57 -20.12 -1.15
N LEU A 301 -19.21 -21.40 -1.27
CA LEU A 301 -19.98 -22.36 -2.07
C LEU A 301 -21.34 -22.76 -1.46
N GLN A 302 -21.66 -22.33 -0.23
CA GLN A 302 -22.97 -22.58 0.36
C GLN A 302 -24.10 -21.89 -0.42
N THR A 303 -23.79 -20.81 -1.14
CA THR A 303 -24.73 -20.17 -2.07
C THR A 303 -24.47 -20.69 -3.47
N HIS A 304 -25.37 -21.55 -3.98
CA HIS A 304 -25.33 -22.12 -5.33
C HIS A 304 -25.64 -21.09 -6.44
N ASP A 305 -24.91 -19.99 -6.47
CA ASP A 305 -24.97 -18.95 -7.49
C ASP A 305 -23.76 -19.06 -8.42
N ASP A 306 -24.01 -19.03 -9.73
CA ASP A 306 -22.98 -19.07 -10.78
C ASP A 306 -21.90 -17.99 -10.55
N HIS A 307 -22.27 -16.78 -10.11
CA HIS A 307 -21.30 -15.72 -9.83
C HIS A 307 -20.35 -16.11 -8.68
N ILE A 308 -20.89 -16.72 -7.63
CA ILE A 308 -20.13 -17.15 -6.47
C ILE A 308 -19.22 -18.34 -6.80
N VAL A 309 -19.68 -19.25 -7.66
CA VAL A 309 -18.85 -20.35 -8.19
C VAL A 309 -17.66 -19.82 -8.98
N ASN A 310 -17.87 -18.79 -9.80
CA ASN A 310 -16.79 -18.14 -10.55
C ASN A 310 -15.79 -17.44 -9.59
N LEU A 311 -16.27 -16.66 -8.62
CA LEU A 311 -15.43 -16.00 -7.61
C LEU A 311 -14.61 -17.01 -6.79
N HIS A 312 -15.25 -18.07 -6.31
CA HIS A 312 -14.60 -19.19 -5.62
C HIS A 312 -13.46 -19.77 -6.46
N SER A 313 -13.73 -20.00 -7.75
CA SER A 313 -12.78 -20.60 -8.68
C SER A 313 -11.57 -19.71 -8.95
N GLU A 314 -11.78 -18.40 -9.08
CA GLU A 314 -10.69 -17.42 -9.19
C GLU A 314 -9.78 -17.43 -7.97
N ILE A 315 -10.35 -17.32 -6.76
CA ILE A 315 -9.58 -17.26 -5.52
C ILE A 315 -8.77 -18.55 -5.32
N LEU A 316 -9.37 -19.71 -5.61
CA LEU A 316 -8.68 -20.99 -5.48
C LEU A 316 -7.53 -21.10 -6.51
N LEU A 317 -7.74 -20.66 -7.75
CA LEU A 317 -6.68 -20.61 -8.75
C LEU A 317 -5.57 -19.63 -8.37
N ASP A 318 -5.89 -18.47 -7.81
CA ASP A 318 -4.89 -17.51 -7.32
C ASP A 318 -4.05 -18.10 -6.19
N LEU A 319 -4.67 -18.78 -5.23
CA LEU A 319 -3.96 -19.52 -4.18
C LEU A 319 -3.01 -20.57 -4.78
N ILE A 320 -3.50 -21.38 -5.73
CA ILE A 320 -2.69 -22.44 -6.36
C ILE A 320 -1.50 -21.85 -7.11
N ASN A 321 -1.69 -20.78 -7.86
CA ASN A 321 -0.59 -20.13 -8.59
C ASN A 321 0.39 -19.44 -7.64
N ALA A 322 -0.08 -18.83 -6.54
CA ALA A 322 0.79 -18.29 -5.50
C ALA A 322 1.67 -19.40 -4.89
N LEU A 323 1.08 -20.52 -4.48
CA LEU A 323 1.83 -21.67 -3.94
C LEU A 323 2.79 -22.26 -4.98
N ALA A 324 2.35 -22.42 -6.23
CA ALA A 324 3.18 -22.96 -7.31
C ALA A 324 4.38 -22.06 -7.65
N ALA A 325 4.27 -20.75 -7.43
CA ALA A 325 5.38 -19.82 -7.59
C ALA A 325 6.36 -19.86 -6.41
N SER A 326 5.92 -20.35 -5.26
CA SER A 326 6.61 -20.28 -3.97
C SER A 326 7.43 -21.53 -3.62
N VAL A 327 7.14 -22.64 -4.29
CA VAL A 327 7.72 -23.96 -3.99
C VAL A 327 8.51 -24.53 -5.14
N GLU A 328 9.53 -25.32 -4.80
CA GLU A 328 10.17 -26.17 -5.78
C GLU A 328 9.17 -27.19 -6.33
N LEU A 329 8.84 -27.06 -7.62
CA LEU A 329 7.92 -27.95 -8.29
C LEU A 329 8.58 -29.32 -8.51
N ASN A 330 7.93 -30.35 -8.00
CA ASN A 330 8.25 -31.74 -8.20
C ASN A 330 6.95 -32.55 -8.33
N ALA A 331 7.04 -33.81 -8.74
CA ALA A 331 5.87 -34.67 -8.95
C ALA A 331 4.92 -34.72 -7.73
N HIS A 332 5.46 -34.67 -6.51
CA HIS A 332 4.65 -34.65 -5.29
C HIS A 332 3.92 -33.31 -5.11
N ALA A 333 4.64 -32.19 -5.15
CA ALA A 333 4.08 -30.83 -5.04
C ALA A 333 2.99 -30.57 -6.09
N CYS A 334 3.31 -30.85 -7.35
CA CYS A 334 2.37 -30.70 -8.46
C CYS A 334 1.15 -31.62 -8.29
N GLY A 335 1.34 -32.85 -7.81
CA GLY A 335 0.24 -33.78 -7.53
C GLY A 335 -0.76 -33.24 -6.50
N HIS A 336 -0.28 -32.61 -5.42
CA HIS A 336 -1.17 -31.99 -4.41
C HIS A 336 -1.88 -30.75 -4.95
N LEU A 337 -1.17 -29.87 -5.67
CA LEU A 337 -1.78 -28.68 -6.27
C LEU A 337 -2.83 -29.04 -7.34
N VAL A 338 -2.58 -30.08 -8.15
CA VAL A 338 -3.55 -30.60 -9.11
C VAL A 338 -4.78 -31.19 -8.42
N LYS A 339 -4.64 -31.85 -7.24
CA LYS A 339 -5.80 -32.32 -6.47
C LYS A 339 -6.71 -31.18 -6.03
N LEU A 340 -6.14 -30.07 -5.55
CA LEU A 340 -6.93 -28.86 -5.23
C LEU A 340 -7.67 -28.34 -6.48
N MET A 341 -7.04 -28.39 -7.65
CA MET A 341 -7.68 -28.02 -8.92
C MET A 341 -8.81 -28.96 -9.35
N MET A 342 -8.84 -30.22 -8.89
CA MET A 342 -9.88 -31.18 -9.28
C MET A 342 -11.24 -30.83 -8.69
N GLY A 343 -11.28 -30.16 -7.53
CA GLY A 343 -12.53 -29.64 -6.95
C GLY A 343 -13.29 -28.69 -7.90
N LEU A 344 -12.54 -27.96 -8.74
CA LEU A 344 -13.11 -27.03 -9.73
C LEU A 344 -13.78 -27.74 -10.92
N VAL A 345 -13.46 -29.01 -11.16
CA VAL A 345 -14.00 -29.77 -12.30
C VAL A 345 -15.50 -29.99 -12.17
N ALA A 346 -16.00 -30.16 -10.94
CA ALA A 346 -17.44 -30.32 -10.67
C ALA A 346 -18.27 -29.11 -11.12
N HIS A 347 -17.66 -27.92 -11.15
CA HIS A 347 -18.31 -26.67 -11.50
C HIS A 347 -17.94 -26.16 -12.90
N HIS A 348 -17.16 -26.93 -13.67
CA HIS A 348 -16.56 -26.47 -14.93
C HIS A 348 -17.57 -25.95 -15.95
N ALA A 349 -18.79 -26.49 -15.99
CA ALA A 349 -19.83 -26.07 -16.92
C ALA A 349 -20.27 -24.61 -16.70
N VAL A 350 -20.24 -24.13 -15.45
CA VAL A 350 -20.75 -22.82 -15.01
C VAL A 350 -19.66 -21.73 -15.08
N LEU A 351 -18.40 -22.13 -15.25
CA LEU A 351 -17.28 -21.18 -15.28
C LEU A 351 -17.30 -20.31 -16.54
N HIS A 352 -16.96 -19.04 -16.37
CA HIS A 352 -16.64 -18.13 -17.47
C HIS A 352 -15.40 -18.63 -18.25
N ASP A 353 -15.33 -18.27 -19.54
CA ASP A 353 -14.30 -18.79 -20.46
C ASP A 353 -12.88 -18.35 -20.12
N ASP A 354 -12.74 -17.17 -19.51
CA ASP A 354 -11.48 -16.65 -18.97
C ASP A 354 -10.99 -17.50 -17.79
N ILE A 355 -11.86 -17.88 -16.85
CA ILE A 355 -11.51 -18.77 -15.73
C ILE A 355 -11.19 -20.17 -16.26
N LYS A 356 -11.94 -20.69 -17.24
CA LYS A 356 -11.61 -21.95 -17.92
C LYS A 356 -10.23 -21.91 -18.59
N LYS A 357 -9.86 -20.76 -19.17
CA LYS A 357 -8.53 -20.54 -19.74
C LYS A 357 -7.46 -20.46 -18.65
N TYR A 358 -7.74 -19.76 -17.54
CA TYR A 358 -6.85 -19.67 -16.38
C TYR A 358 -6.54 -21.05 -15.80
N TRP A 359 -7.59 -21.85 -15.54
CA TRP A 359 -7.47 -23.23 -15.07
C TRP A 359 -6.63 -24.10 -16.03
N ARG A 360 -6.87 -24.03 -17.34
CA ARG A 360 -6.08 -24.81 -18.33
C ARG A 360 -4.60 -24.42 -18.31
N ASN A 361 -4.31 -23.12 -18.23
CA ASN A 361 -2.94 -22.62 -18.19
C ASN A 361 -2.21 -23.07 -16.92
N THR A 362 -2.84 -22.92 -15.76
CA THR A 362 -2.29 -23.38 -14.47
C THR A 362 -2.07 -24.89 -14.46
N LYS A 363 -3.03 -25.69 -14.95
CA LYS A 363 -2.88 -27.15 -15.06
C LYS A 363 -1.69 -27.51 -15.95
N THR A 364 -1.56 -26.86 -17.10
CA THR A 364 -0.45 -27.10 -18.03
C THR A 364 0.89 -26.74 -17.40
N PHE A 365 0.96 -25.64 -16.65
CA PHE A 365 2.15 -25.24 -15.90
C PHE A 365 2.55 -26.28 -14.85
N LEU A 366 1.60 -26.75 -14.04
CA LEU A 366 1.86 -27.75 -12.99
C LEU A 366 2.30 -29.11 -13.56
N VAL A 367 1.69 -29.58 -14.65
CA VAL A 367 2.09 -30.84 -15.30
C VAL A 367 3.51 -30.73 -15.84
N ARG A 368 3.86 -29.62 -16.50
CA ARG A 368 5.24 -29.38 -16.97
C ARG A 368 6.25 -29.32 -15.82
N GLY A 369 5.87 -28.69 -14.70
CA GLY A 369 6.71 -28.62 -13.50
C GLY A 369 6.93 -29.97 -12.82
N ALA A 370 6.02 -30.95 -13.01
CA ALA A 370 6.18 -32.31 -12.50
C ALA A 370 7.22 -33.12 -13.29
N ASP A 371 7.24 -32.96 -14.62
CA ASP A 371 8.10 -33.71 -15.54
C ASP A 371 9.52 -33.11 -15.66
N HIS A 372 9.64 -31.80 -15.47
CA HIS A 372 10.90 -31.06 -15.51
C HIS A 372 10.96 -30.06 -14.35
N PRO A 373 11.73 -30.33 -13.27
CA PRO A 373 12.01 -29.30 -12.26
C PRO A 373 12.67 -28.13 -12.99
N PRO A 374 12.18 -26.90 -12.83
CA PRO A 374 12.43 -25.87 -13.82
C PRO A 374 13.84 -25.28 -13.70
N ALA A 375 14.81 -25.93 -14.35
CA ALA A 375 16.07 -25.28 -14.75
C ALA A 375 15.82 -24.14 -15.78
N ALA A 376 14.62 -24.09 -16.38
CA ALA A 376 14.22 -23.16 -17.43
C ALA A 376 13.45 -21.90 -16.94
N LEU A 377 13.11 -21.76 -15.65
CA LEU A 377 12.32 -20.63 -15.14
C LEU A 377 13.14 -19.53 -14.45
N GLY A 378 14.47 -19.58 -14.54
CA GLY A 378 15.39 -18.62 -13.91
C GLY A 378 15.61 -18.88 -12.41
N PRO A 379 16.53 -18.15 -11.76
CA PRO A 379 16.75 -18.26 -10.32
C PRO A 379 15.50 -17.74 -9.60
N ARG A 380 14.66 -18.66 -9.12
CA ARG A 380 13.56 -18.32 -8.22
C ARG A 380 14.01 -18.62 -6.81
N HIS A 381 13.72 -17.69 -5.91
CA HIS A 381 13.77 -17.96 -4.48
C HIS A 381 12.57 -18.84 -4.14
N VAL A 382 12.73 -20.16 -4.24
CA VAL A 382 11.68 -21.14 -3.94
C VAL A 382 12.05 -21.95 -2.71
N ALA A 383 11.09 -22.12 -1.81
CA ALA A 383 11.27 -22.96 -0.64
C ALA A 383 11.15 -24.46 -1.04
N PRO A 384 11.88 -25.36 -0.36
CA PRO A 384 11.66 -26.80 -0.50
C PRO A 384 10.21 -27.15 -0.17
N TRP A 385 9.54 -27.93 -1.02
CA TRP A 385 8.14 -28.34 -0.79
C TRP A 385 7.91 -28.94 0.60
N GLN A 386 8.90 -29.62 1.18
CA GLN A 386 8.78 -30.25 2.50
C GLN A 386 8.44 -29.26 3.63
N GLN A 387 8.89 -28.01 3.52
CA GLN A 387 8.58 -26.95 4.49
C GLN A 387 7.11 -26.48 4.37
N LEU A 388 6.50 -26.66 3.20
CA LEU A 388 5.15 -26.23 2.86
C LEU A 388 4.14 -27.40 2.80
N GLY A 389 4.62 -28.63 2.64
CA GLY A 389 3.82 -29.84 2.46
C GLY A 389 3.12 -30.26 3.73
N HIS A 390 3.73 -30.05 4.92
CA HIS A 390 3.09 -30.31 6.21
C HIS A 390 1.83 -29.44 6.41
N ALA A 391 1.93 -28.15 6.05
CA ALA A 391 0.82 -27.22 6.06
C ALA A 391 -0.36 -27.71 5.18
N LEU A 392 -0.06 -28.19 3.97
CA LEU A 392 -1.06 -28.64 3.00
C LEU A 392 -1.57 -30.08 3.22
N HIS A 393 -0.88 -30.92 3.99
CA HIS A 393 -1.37 -32.27 4.33
C HIS A 393 -2.53 -32.22 5.34
N SER A 394 -2.54 -31.23 6.23
CA SER A 394 -3.65 -31.02 7.18
C SER A 394 -4.95 -30.54 6.52
N VAL A 395 -4.87 -30.12 5.25
CA VAL A 395 -5.98 -29.57 4.45
C VAL A 395 -6.82 -30.66 3.76
N GLN A 396 -6.41 -31.94 3.80
CA GLN A 396 -7.06 -33.07 3.12
C GLN A 396 -8.49 -33.44 3.61
N MET A 397 -9.17 -32.58 4.35
CA MET A 397 -10.52 -32.79 4.90
C MET A 397 -11.61 -31.95 4.21
N LEU A 398 -11.32 -31.37 3.04
CA LEU A 398 -12.28 -30.74 2.13
C LEU A 398 -12.15 -31.38 0.74
#